data_AF-A0ABD5NZN2-F1
#
_entry.id   AF-A0ABD5NZN2-F1
#
_cell.length_a   1.000
_cell.length_b   1.000
_cell.length_c   1.000
_cell.angle_alpha   90.00
_cell.angle_beta   90.00
_cell.angle_gamma   90.00
#
_symmetry.space_group_name_H-M   'P 1'
#
loop_
_entity.id
_entity.type
_entity.pdbx_description
1 polymer ?
#
loop_
_entity_poly.entity_id
_entity_poly.type
_entity_poly.pdbx_seq_one_letter_code
_entity_poly.pdbx_strand_id
1 'polypeptide(L)' 'MSSAIQEQERERELGHDEFDPIGTLALIGIYFLILASMWLFMYFVEFLGNGPTVVGMI' A
#
# COMPACT_ATOMS: atom_id res chain seq x y z
N MET A 1 -20.49 -7.96 34.75
CA MET A 1 -20.60 -6.49 34.76
C MET A 1 -19.31 -5.75 34.35
N SER A 2 -18.20 -6.45 34.07
CA SER A 2 -16.92 -5.85 33.62
C SER A 2 -16.74 -5.84 32.09
N SER A 3 -17.50 -6.66 31.35
CA SER A 3 -17.44 -6.76 29.88
C SER A 3 -18.17 -5.64 29.13
N ALA A 4 -19.32 -5.16 29.66
CA ALA A 4 -20.13 -4.12 29.00
C ALA A 4 -19.45 -2.73 29.00
N ILE A 5 -18.55 -2.47 29.95
CA ILE A 5 -17.73 -1.25 29.98
C ILE A 5 -16.63 -1.33 28.90
N GLN A 6 -16.09 -2.52 28.62
CA GLN A 6 -15.06 -2.73 27.59
C GLN A 6 -15.61 -2.66 26.16
N GLU A 7 -16.89 -2.96 25.94
CA GLU A 7 -17.55 -2.81 24.63
C GLU A 7 -17.85 -1.33 24.29
N GLN A 8 -18.22 -0.52 25.28
CA GLN A 8 -18.50 0.91 25.09
C GLN A 8 -17.24 1.73 24.74
N GLU A 9 -16.06 1.23 25.05
CA GLU A 9 -14.77 1.86 24.69
C GLU A 9 -14.35 1.58 23.23
N ARG A 10 -15.09 0.75 22.48
CA ARG A 10 -14.67 0.26 21.16
C ARG A 10 -15.16 1.07 19.95
N GLU A 11 -16.09 2.01 20.08
CA GLU A 11 -16.57 2.80 18.93
C GLU A 11 -16.50 4.30 19.23
N ARG A 12 -15.29 4.86 19.09
CA ARG A 12 -15.10 6.31 19.02
C ARG A 12 -15.33 6.74 17.57
N GLU A 13 -16.38 7.52 17.32
CA GLU A 13 -16.59 8.18 16.03
C GLU A 13 -15.36 9.05 15.72
N LEU A 14 -14.60 8.66 14.69
CA LEU A 14 -13.44 9.42 14.24
C LEU A 14 -13.96 10.63 13.45
N GLY A 15 -13.77 11.84 13.99
CA GLY A 15 -14.13 13.08 13.30
C GLY A 15 -13.28 13.29 12.04
N HIS A 16 -13.83 13.96 11.02
CA HIS A 16 -13.07 14.29 9.79
C HIS A 16 -11.90 15.24 10.07
N ASP A 17 -11.99 15.97 11.17
CA ASP A 17 -11.00 16.86 11.76
C ASP A 17 -9.77 16.14 12.34
N GLU A 18 -9.88 14.83 12.59
CA GLU A 18 -8.74 13.99 13.01
C GLU A 18 -7.98 13.39 11.82
N PHE A 19 -8.52 13.52 10.61
CA PHE A 19 -7.85 13.05 9.39
C PHE A 19 -6.75 14.03 8.98
N ASP A 20 -5.52 13.53 8.90
CA ASP A 20 -4.40 14.27 8.30
C ASP A 20 -4.27 13.92 6.80
N PRO A 21 -4.73 14.80 5.89
CA PRO A 21 -4.65 14.55 4.45
C PRO A 21 -3.20 14.54 3.95
N ILE A 22 -2.31 15.32 4.56
CA ILE A 22 -0.93 15.46 4.12
C ILE A 22 -0.13 14.21 4.52
N GLY A 23 -0.29 13.77 5.77
CA GLY A 23 0.32 12.53 6.25
C GLY A 23 -0.15 11.31 5.45
N THR A 24 -1.45 11.23 5.17
CA THR A 24 -2.03 10.15 4.35
C THR A 24 -1.49 10.17 2.91
N LEU A 25 -1.41 11.36 2.30
CA LEU A 25 -0.83 11.50 0.96
C LEU A 25 0.65 11.10 0.93
N ALA A 26 1.43 11.46 1.95
CA ALA A 26 2.82 11.07 2.07
C ALA A 26 2.97 9.54 2.20
N LEU A 27 2.14 8.89 3.02
CA LEU A 27 2.11 7.42 3.14
C LEU A 27 1.82 6.73 1.81
N ILE A 28 0.78 7.18 1.11
CA ILE A 28 0.40 6.65 -0.21
C ILE A 28 1.53 6.90 -1.23
N GLY A 29 2.11 8.11 -1.23
CA GLY A 29 3.19 8.47 -2.15
C GLY A 29 4.44 7.62 -1.96
N ILE A 30 4.86 7.40 -0.71
CA ILE A 30 6.00 6.53 -0.38
C ILE A 30 5.69 5.09 -0.79
N TYR A 31 4.50 4.59 -0.48
CA TYR A 31 4.08 3.24 -0.87
C TYR A 31 4.10 3.05 -2.39
N PHE A 32 3.58 4.04 -3.14
CA PHE A 32 3.62 4.03 -4.60
C PHE A 32 5.05 4.06 -5.14
N LEU A 33 5.94 4.86 -4.54
CA LEU A 33 7.36 4.89 -4.93
C LEU A 33 8.03 3.53 -4.72
N ILE A 34 7.73 2.83 -3.62
CA ILE A 34 8.24 1.48 -3.36
C ILE A 34 7.75 0.52 -4.46
N LEU A 35 6.44 0.52 -4.74
CA LEU A 35 5.85 -0.31 -5.80
C LEU A 35 6.48 -0.03 -7.17
N ALA A 36 6.57 1.25 -7.56
CA ALA A 36 7.17 1.65 -8.82
C ALA A 36 8.66 1.26 -8.91
N SER A 37 9.39 1.37 -7.81
CA SER A 37 10.79 0.95 -7.72
C SER A 37 10.94 -0.56 -7.87
N MET A 38 10.12 -1.34 -7.18
CA MET A 38 10.10 -2.81 -7.31
C MET A 38 9.71 -3.23 -8.73
N TRP A 39 8.68 -2.61 -9.29
CA TRP A 39 8.23 -2.86 -10.66
C TRP A 39 9.33 -2.56 -11.69
N LEU A 40 9.96 -1.39 -11.57
CA LEU A 40 11.07 -0.99 -12.44
C LEU A 40 12.27 -1.93 -12.27
N PHE A 41 12.61 -2.30 -11.03
CA PHE A 41 13.69 -3.23 -10.75
C PHE A 41 13.44 -4.61 -11.36
N MET A 42 12.22 -5.15 -11.23
CA MET A 42 11.83 -6.40 -11.88
C MET A 42 11.94 -6.31 -13.39
N TYR A 43 11.50 -5.19 -14.00
CA TYR A 43 11.67 -4.94 -15.42
C TYR A 43 13.15 -4.94 -15.82
N PHE A 44 14.03 -4.29 -15.05
CA PHE A 44 15.47 -4.37 -15.30
C PHE A 44 15.97 -5.81 -15.23
N VAL A 45 15.62 -6.58 -14.20
CA VAL A 45 16.05 -7.97 -14.04
C VAL A 45 15.57 -8.86 -15.19
N GLU A 46 14.34 -8.66 -15.68
CA GLU A 46 13.76 -9.47 -16.75
C GLU A 46 14.32 -9.11 -18.13
N PHE A 47 14.53 -7.82 -18.41
CA PHE A 47 14.83 -7.34 -19.77
C PHE A 47 16.27 -6.84 -19.98
N LEU A 48 17.11 -6.68 -18.94
CA LEU A 48 18.56 -6.48 -19.12
C LEU A 48 19.25 -7.84 -19.30
N GLY A 49 19.55 -8.19 -20.56
CA GLY A 49 20.48 -9.27 -20.91
C GLY A 49 19.82 -10.50 -21.53
N ASN A 50 18.51 -10.71 -21.34
CA ASN A 50 17.72 -11.67 -22.09
C ASN A 50 16.53 -10.91 -22.70
N GLY A 51 16.42 -10.89 -24.03
CA GLY A 51 15.26 -10.28 -24.69
C GLY A 51 13.94 -10.91 -24.24
N PRO A 52 12.79 -10.27 -24.50
CA PRO A 52 11.48 -10.73 -24.02
C PRO A 52 11.28 -12.20 -24.36
N THR A 53 11.28 -13.06 -23.34
CA THR A 53 11.02 -14.49 -23.54
C THR A 53 9.51 -14.64 -23.56
N VAL A 54 8.91 -14.51 -24.75
CA VAL A 54 7.48 -14.69 -24.96
C VAL A 54 7.15 -16.17 -24.72
N VAL A 55 6.72 -16.53 -23.51
CA VAL A 55 6.18 -17.87 -23.22
C VAL A 55 4.73 -17.91 -23.69
N GLY A 56 4.55 -18.07 -25.00
CA GLY A 56 3.24 -18.08 -25.63
C GLY A 56 3.34 -18.29 -27.13
N MET A 57 3.41 -19.55 -27.55
CA MET A 57 3.03 -19.98 -28.88
C MET A 57 1.93 -21.03 -28.69
N ILE A 58 0.71 -20.68 -29.09
CA ILE A 58 -0.38 -21.64 -29.29
C ILE A 58 -0.58 -21.75 -30.80
#